data_AF-A0AB38RQT8-F1
#
_entry.id   AF-A0AB38RQT8-F1
#
_cell.length_a   1.000
_cell.length_b   1.000
_cell.length_c   1.000
_cell.angle_alpha   90.00
_cell.angle_beta   90.00
_cell.angle_gamma   90.00
#
_symmetry.space_group_name_H-M   'P 1'
#
loop_
_entity.id
_entity.type
_entity.pdbx_description
1 polymer ?
#
loop_
_entity_poly.entity_id
_entity_poly.type
_entity_poly.pdbx_seq_one_letter_code
_entity_poly.pdbx_strand_id
1 'polypeptide(L)'
;MIAHSAKVSLKALSTISSQTQKSIDASVAQRVLAVTFHPSDDRKRTPGVGAQRRIRALVAMGFPFSDLAQRLGVSQAVLESLPEKGLIRVALWESIDRLYDELSMTSEAPNPAVRDWARDVQGWAPPLAWDDDEIDDYRARPHRPRGLKSLDPVAVERRLNGERSINLTLADQEAIVKVALSQKWPVARLADVLSCDERAANTRLVRYRARMRTKSAAHGESVSDVA
;
A
#
# COMPACT_ATOMS: atom_id res chain seq x y z
N MET A 1 5.93 4.44 -23.87
CA MET A 1 5.97 5.01 -22.51
C MET A 1 7.37 4.93 -21.92
N ILE A 2 7.96 3.73 -21.77
CA ILE A 2 9.33 3.57 -21.22
C ILE A 2 10.35 4.41 -22.00
N ALA A 3 10.28 4.44 -23.34
CA ALA A 3 11.19 5.22 -24.19
C ALA A 3 11.17 6.72 -23.85
N HIS A 4 9.97 7.27 -23.74
CA HIS A 4 9.76 8.68 -23.49
C HIS A 4 10.27 9.08 -22.11
N SER A 5 9.88 8.33 -21.07
CA SER A 5 10.27 8.66 -19.69
C SER A 5 11.74 8.35 -19.39
N ALA A 6 12.34 7.35 -20.01
CA ALA A 6 13.79 7.13 -19.97
C ALA A 6 14.56 8.11 -20.88
N LYS A 7 13.89 8.97 -21.65
CA LYS A 7 14.49 9.85 -22.67
C LYS A 7 15.43 9.07 -23.61
N VAL A 8 14.98 7.90 -24.08
CA VAL A 8 15.68 7.03 -25.02
C VAL A 8 14.81 6.77 -26.26
N SER A 9 15.44 6.44 -27.39
CA SER A 9 14.70 6.13 -28.61
C SER A 9 13.99 4.77 -28.52
N LEU A 10 12.85 4.64 -29.22
CA LEU A 10 12.14 3.36 -29.34
C LEU A 10 13.00 2.27 -29.98
N LYS A 11 13.87 2.66 -30.92
CA LYS A 11 14.83 1.74 -31.56
C LYS A 11 15.81 1.17 -30.53
N ALA A 12 16.38 2.00 -29.66
CA ALA A 12 17.28 1.54 -28.59
C ALA A 12 16.59 0.56 -27.64
N LEU A 13 15.35 0.85 -27.22
CA LEU A 13 14.58 -0.08 -26.39
C LEU A 13 14.21 -1.36 -27.11
N SER A 14 13.87 -1.30 -28.40
CA SER A 14 13.57 -2.50 -29.19
C SER A 14 14.77 -3.43 -29.23
N THR A 15 15.98 -2.89 -29.44
CA THR A 15 17.22 -3.67 -29.48
C THR A 15 17.58 -4.28 -28.12
N ILE A 16 17.31 -3.54 -27.02
CA ILE A 16 17.45 -4.06 -25.65
C ILE A 16 16.45 -5.21 -25.41
N SER A 17 15.18 -4.99 -25.78
CA SER A 17 14.10 -5.97 -25.55
C SER A 17 14.27 -7.23 -26.39
N SER A 18 14.80 -7.11 -27.60
CA SER A 18 15.06 -8.26 -28.49
C SER A 18 16.35 -8.99 -28.15
N GLN A 19 17.09 -8.55 -27.12
CA GLN A 19 18.35 -9.14 -26.66
C GLN A 19 19.41 -9.28 -27.76
N THR A 20 19.33 -8.44 -28.80
CA THR A 20 20.19 -8.55 -29.98
C THR A 20 21.60 -8.01 -29.71
N GLN A 21 21.74 -7.12 -28.72
CA GLN A 21 23.03 -6.62 -28.25
C GLN A 21 23.37 -7.20 -26.87
N LYS A 22 24.64 -7.56 -26.68
CA LYS A 22 25.17 -8.09 -25.41
C LYS A 22 25.54 -6.99 -24.40
N SER A 23 25.62 -5.74 -24.85
CA SER A 23 25.96 -4.58 -24.02
C SER A 23 25.21 -3.33 -24.50
N ILE A 24 24.98 -2.40 -23.58
CA ILE A 24 24.42 -1.07 -23.85
C ILE A 24 25.19 -0.01 -23.09
N ASP A 25 25.06 1.24 -23.53
CA ASP A 25 25.62 2.39 -22.81
C ASP A 25 25.11 2.46 -21.36
N ALA A 26 26.01 2.74 -20.43
CA ALA A 26 25.69 2.77 -19.00
C ALA A 26 24.63 3.84 -18.65
N SER A 27 24.66 5.00 -19.33
CA SER A 27 23.66 6.04 -19.08
C SER A 27 22.29 5.67 -19.65
N VAL A 28 22.24 4.92 -20.76
CA VAL A 28 20.99 4.33 -21.28
C VAL A 28 20.44 3.32 -20.29
N ALA A 29 21.28 2.40 -19.78
CA ALA A 29 20.87 1.42 -18.78
C ALA A 29 20.30 2.10 -17.52
N GLN A 30 21.02 3.10 -16.99
CA GLN A 30 20.60 3.84 -15.81
C GLN A 30 19.25 4.55 -16.01
N ARG A 31 19.06 5.22 -17.15
CA ARG A 31 17.79 5.91 -17.46
C ARG A 31 16.62 4.93 -17.62
N VAL A 32 16.85 3.76 -18.23
CA VAL A 32 15.82 2.73 -18.38
C VAL A 32 15.47 2.10 -17.03
N LEU A 33 16.47 1.82 -16.18
CA LEU A 33 16.25 1.27 -14.83
C LEU A 33 15.59 2.28 -13.88
N ALA A 34 15.78 3.58 -14.09
CA ALA A 34 15.13 4.63 -13.31
C ALA A 34 13.65 4.83 -13.65
N VAL A 35 13.13 4.19 -14.72
CA VAL A 35 11.69 4.27 -15.05
C VAL A 35 10.88 3.49 -14.02
N THR A 36 10.15 4.22 -13.19
CA THR A 36 9.22 3.64 -12.21
C THR A 36 7.85 3.34 -12.82
N PHE A 37 7.12 2.45 -12.16
CA PHE A 37 5.71 2.12 -12.43
C PHE A 37 4.72 3.13 -11.85
N HIS A 38 5.17 4.03 -10.96
CA HIS A 38 4.38 5.13 -10.45
C HIS A 38 4.03 6.12 -11.59
N PRO A 39 2.90 6.83 -11.50
CA PRO A 39 2.65 7.97 -12.35
C PRO A 39 3.80 8.96 -12.33
N SER A 40 4.08 9.55 -13.48
CA SER A 40 5.00 10.67 -13.64
C SER A 40 4.31 11.72 -14.50
N ASP A 41 4.65 13.00 -14.29
CA ASP A 41 3.95 14.16 -14.89
C ASP A 41 3.83 14.13 -16.42
N ASP A 42 4.69 13.36 -17.08
CA ASP A 42 4.75 13.17 -18.53
C ASP A 42 3.81 12.08 -19.08
N ARG A 43 3.13 11.29 -18.24
CA ARG A 43 2.33 10.12 -18.67
C ARG A 43 0.83 10.31 -18.50
N LYS A 44 0.06 9.96 -19.54
CA LYS A 44 -1.41 9.86 -19.44
C LYS A 44 -1.90 8.54 -18.83
N ARG A 45 -1.05 7.50 -18.83
CA ARG A 45 -1.41 6.15 -18.38
C ARG A 45 -0.28 5.51 -17.58
N THR A 46 -0.64 4.63 -16.66
CA THR A 46 0.29 3.88 -15.81
C THR A 46 -0.19 2.44 -15.62
N PRO A 47 0.68 1.48 -15.22
CA PRO A 47 0.24 0.12 -14.92
C PRO A 47 -0.94 0.05 -13.95
N GLY A 48 -1.94 -0.78 -14.25
CA GLY A 48 -3.15 -0.92 -13.44
C GLY A 48 -3.01 -1.83 -12.21
N VAL A 49 -1.91 -2.59 -12.12
CA VAL A 49 -1.74 -3.67 -11.14
C VAL A 49 -1.89 -3.20 -9.70
N GLY A 50 -1.23 -2.11 -9.31
CA GLY A 50 -1.33 -1.65 -7.92
C GLY A 50 -2.65 -0.96 -7.62
N ALA A 51 -3.31 -0.34 -8.60
CA ALA A 51 -4.69 0.15 -8.42
C ALA A 51 -5.67 -1.02 -8.18
N GLN A 52 -5.55 -2.09 -8.96
CA GLN A 52 -6.34 -3.31 -8.76
C GLN A 52 -6.10 -3.91 -7.37
N ARG A 53 -4.83 -4.05 -6.95
CA ARG A 53 -4.45 -4.59 -5.64
C ARG A 53 -4.97 -3.73 -4.49
N ARG A 54 -4.87 -2.41 -4.59
CA ARG A 54 -5.42 -1.45 -3.61
C ARG A 54 -6.93 -1.64 -3.44
N ILE A 55 -7.69 -1.65 -4.54
CA ILE A 55 -9.14 -1.88 -4.48
C ILE A 55 -9.46 -3.24 -3.85
N ARG A 56 -8.85 -4.33 -4.33
CA ARG A 56 -9.07 -5.68 -3.77
C ARG A 56 -8.72 -5.76 -2.29
N ALA A 57 -7.67 -5.06 -1.87
CA ALA A 57 -7.27 -5.00 -0.47
C ALA A 57 -8.31 -4.28 0.39
N LEU A 58 -8.90 -3.17 -0.08
CA LEU A 58 -10.02 -2.51 0.61
C LEU A 58 -11.27 -3.40 0.66
N VAL A 59 -11.57 -4.14 -0.42
CA VAL A 59 -12.65 -5.13 -0.39
C VAL A 59 -12.35 -6.24 0.62
N ALA A 60 -11.09 -6.66 0.73
CA ALA A 60 -10.61 -7.58 1.77
C ALA A 60 -10.57 -6.95 3.17
N MET A 61 -10.82 -5.65 3.35
CA MET A 61 -11.17 -5.07 4.66
C MET A 61 -12.67 -5.12 4.92
N GLY A 62 -13.51 -5.24 3.88
CA GLY A 62 -14.96 -5.26 3.98
C GLY A 62 -15.66 -4.08 3.31
N PHE A 63 -14.94 -3.23 2.56
CA PHE A 63 -15.55 -2.17 1.76
C PHE A 63 -16.14 -2.74 0.45
N PRO A 64 -17.46 -2.69 0.22
CA PRO A 64 -18.06 -3.16 -1.03
C PRO A 64 -17.57 -2.36 -2.24
N PHE A 65 -17.51 -3.00 -3.41
CA PHE A 65 -17.17 -2.31 -4.66
C PHE A 65 -18.11 -1.13 -4.97
N SER A 66 -19.40 -1.24 -4.63
CA SER A 66 -20.38 -0.17 -4.80
C SER A 66 -19.97 1.10 -4.08
N ASP A 67 -19.52 0.96 -2.83
CA ASP A 67 -19.18 2.09 -1.95
C ASP A 67 -17.87 2.74 -2.40
N LEU A 68 -16.88 1.91 -2.77
CA LEU A 68 -15.63 2.40 -3.34
C LEU A 68 -15.87 3.13 -4.66
N ALA A 69 -16.73 2.60 -5.52
CA ALA A 69 -17.08 3.20 -6.81
C ALA A 69 -17.79 4.55 -6.63
N GLN A 70 -18.74 4.62 -5.68
CA GLN A 70 -19.43 5.87 -5.32
C GLN A 70 -18.45 6.94 -4.83
N ARG A 71 -17.52 6.59 -3.94
CA ARG A 71 -16.49 7.53 -3.44
C ARG A 71 -15.55 8.03 -4.54
N LEU A 72 -15.28 7.21 -5.55
CA LEU A 72 -14.42 7.56 -6.68
C LEU A 72 -15.15 8.24 -7.84
N GLY A 73 -16.49 8.32 -7.79
CA GLY A 73 -17.29 8.85 -8.90
C GLY A 73 -17.19 8.01 -10.18
N VAL A 74 -16.99 6.69 -10.07
CA VAL A 74 -16.92 5.75 -11.20
C VAL A 74 -17.98 4.64 -11.05
N SER A 75 -18.19 3.84 -12.08
CA SER A 75 -19.07 2.67 -11.96
C SER A 75 -18.35 1.49 -11.29
N GLN A 76 -19.13 0.63 -10.63
CA GLN A 76 -18.62 -0.62 -10.05
C GLN A 76 -17.89 -1.49 -11.08
N ALA A 77 -18.42 -1.59 -12.30
CA ALA A 77 -17.80 -2.35 -13.39
C ALA A 77 -16.38 -1.85 -13.74
N VAL A 78 -16.09 -0.55 -13.58
CA VAL A 78 -14.73 -0.02 -13.78
C VAL A 78 -13.77 -0.58 -12.74
N LEU A 79 -14.20 -0.70 -11.48
CA LEU A 79 -13.35 -1.24 -10.41
C LEU A 79 -13.14 -2.75 -10.56
N GLU A 80 -14.19 -3.49 -10.92
CA GLU A 80 -14.11 -4.94 -11.14
C GLU A 80 -13.25 -5.30 -12.35
N SER A 81 -13.21 -4.44 -13.36
CA SER A 81 -12.43 -4.63 -14.59
C SER A 81 -11.00 -4.07 -14.53
N LEU A 82 -10.54 -3.59 -13.38
CA LEU A 82 -9.17 -3.10 -13.24
C LEU A 82 -8.16 -4.21 -13.64
N PRO A 83 -7.22 -3.93 -14.57
CA PRO A 83 -6.38 -4.97 -15.14
C PRO A 83 -5.20 -5.31 -14.22
N GLU A 84 -4.91 -6.60 -14.08
CA GLU A 84 -3.64 -7.07 -13.47
C GLU A 84 -2.46 -6.79 -14.41
N LYS A 85 -2.67 -7.01 -15.72
CA LYS A 85 -1.71 -6.68 -16.78
C LYS A 85 -2.37 -5.69 -17.73
N GLY A 86 -1.87 -4.47 -17.76
CA GLY A 86 -2.44 -3.42 -18.60
C GLY A 86 -2.22 -2.04 -18.01
N LEU A 87 -2.74 -1.04 -18.70
CA LEU A 87 -2.59 0.35 -18.33
C LEU A 87 -3.95 0.96 -17.95
N ILE A 88 -3.97 1.85 -16.97
CA ILE A 88 -5.12 2.69 -16.63
C ILE A 88 -4.76 4.16 -16.76
N ARG A 89 -5.74 5.06 -16.70
CA ARG A 89 -5.50 6.51 -16.69
C ARG A 89 -4.82 6.89 -15.36
N VAL A 90 -3.84 7.79 -15.43
CA VAL A 90 -3.12 8.28 -14.23
C VAL A 90 -4.08 8.87 -13.20
N ALA A 91 -5.03 9.70 -13.62
CA ALA A 91 -6.01 10.30 -12.70
C ALA A 91 -6.85 9.27 -11.92
N LEU A 92 -7.16 8.11 -12.53
CA LEU A 92 -7.87 7.03 -11.84
C LEU A 92 -6.95 6.33 -10.85
N TRP A 93 -5.70 6.06 -11.25
CA TRP A 93 -4.69 5.48 -10.36
C TRP A 93 -4.50 6.37 -9.11
N GLU A 94 -4.32 7.69 -9.28
CA GLU A 94 -4.10 8.64 -8.18
C GLU A 94 -5.32 8.78 -7.27
N SER A 95 -6.53 8.66 -7.82
CA SER A 95 -7.76 8.69 -7.03
C SER A 95 -7.91 7.42 -6.20
N ILE A 96 -7.55 6.26 -6.77
CA ILE A 96 -7.54 4.98 -6.04
C ILE A 96 -6.44 4.98 -4.97
N ASP A 97 -5.26 5.50 -5.26
CA ASP A 97 -4.14 5.61 -4.32
C ASP A 97 -4.52 6.45 -3.09
N ARG A 98 -5.12 7.64 -3.31
CA ARG A 98 -5.64 8.47 -2.22
C ARG A 98 -6.74 7.79 -1.41
N LEU A 99 -7.68 7.12 -2.07
CA LEU A 99 -8.76 6.39 -1.36
C LEU A 99 -8.18 5.24 -0.53
N TYR A 100 -7.19 4.54 -1.06
CA TYR A 100 -6.50 3.48 -0.35
C TYR A 100 -5.76 4.02 0.88
N ASP A 101 -5.05 5.14 0.75
CA ASP A 101 -4.41 5.81 1.88
C ASP A 101 -5.42 6.22 2.96
N GLU A 102 -6.61 6.67 2.57
CA GLU A 102 -7.69 7.04 3.49
C GLU A 102 -8.24 5.83 4.26
N LEU A 103 -8.49 4.71 3.58
CA LEU A 103 -9.27 3.60 4.13
C LEU A 103 -8.44 2.43 4.66
N SER A 104 -7.20 2.26 4.21
CA SER A 104 -6.38 1.06 4.45
C SER A 104 -6.06 0.75 5.92
N MET A 105 -6.13 1.77 6.78
CA MET A 105 -5.81 1.67 8.22
C MET A 105 -7.04 1.85 9.12
N THR A 106 -8.24 1.84 8.54
CA THR A 106 -9.50 2.01 9.25
C THR A 106 -9.93 0.69 9.92
N SER A 107 -10.32 0.77 11.20
CA SER A 107 -10.80 -0.40 11.96
C SER A 107 -12.27 -0.74 11.70
N GLU A 108 -13.02 0.21 11.15
CA GLU A 108 -14.43 0.07 10.80
C GLU A 108 -14.56 -0.54 9.40
N ALA A 109 -14.57 -1.87 9.37
CA ALA A 109 -14.98 -2.63 8.19
C ALA A 109 -16.50 -2.55 8.05
N PRO A 110 -17.06 -1.96 6.97
CA PRO A 110 -18.51 -1.72 6.89
C PRO A 110 -19.31 -3.01 6.69
N ASN A 111 -18.72 -4.06 6.13
CA ASN A 111 -19.43 -5.31 5.86
C ASN A 111 -18.56 -6.57 6.09
N PRO A 112 -18.81 -7.32 7.18
CA PRO A 112 -18.14 -8.59 7.47
C PRO A 112 -18.27 -9.64 6.37
N ALA A 113 -19.45 -9.77 5.74
CA ALA A 113 -19.68 -10.78 4.70
C ALA A 113 -18.84 -10.51 3.43
N VAL A 114 -18.68 -9.24 3.06
CA VAL A 114 -17.80 -8.83 1.94
C VAL A 114 -16.34 -9.15 2.26
N ARG A 115 -15.91 -8.85 3.49
CA ARG A 115 -14.55 -9.15 3.95
C ARG A 115 -14.25 -10.64 3.88
N ASP A 116 -15.15 -11.46 4.43
CA ASP A 116 -14.94 -12.91 4.54
C ASP A 116 -15.00 -13.54 3.15
N TRP A 117 -15.91 -13.12 2.26
CA TRP A 117 -15.90 -13.52 0.85
C TRP A 117 -14.58 -13.15 0.14
N ALA A 118 -14.10 -11.91 0.31
CA ALA A 118 -12.89 -11.45 -0.35
C ALA A 118 -11.64 -12.19 0.16
N ARG A 119 -11.55 -12.50 1.45
CA ARG A 119 -10.41 -13.20 2.03
C ARG A 119 -10.46 -14.71 1.79
N ASP A 120 -11.59 -15.34 2.07
CA ASP A 120 -11.69 -16.80 2.16
C ASP A 120 -12.08 -17.43 0.83
N VAL A 121 -12.89 -16.73 0.02
CA VAL A 121 -13.31 -17.22 -1.30
C VAL A 121 -12.40 -16.70 -2.40
N GLN A 122 -12.11 -15.40 -2.42
CA GLN A 122 -11.27 -14.80 -3.46
C GLN A 122 -9.77 -14.83 -3.15
N GLY A 123 -9.37 -15.08 -1.90
CA GLY A 123 -7.96 -15.10 -1.51
C GLY A 123 -7.28 -13.72 -1.58
N TRP A 124 -8.06 -12.63 -1.54
CA TRP A 124 -7.52 -11.28 -1.64
C TRP A 124 -6.89 -10.84 -0.32
N ALA A 125 -5.67 -10.34 -0.44
CA ALA A 125 -4.89 -9.90 0.70
C ALA A 125 -5.29 -8.49 1.16
N PRO A 126 -5.47 -8.24 2.46
CA PRO A 126 -5.79 -6.90 2.99
C PRO A 126 -4.60 -5.93 2.87
N PRO A 127 -4.77 -4.63 3.14
CA PRO A 127 -3.74 -3.63 2.89
C PRO A 127 -2.41 -3.92 3.58
N LEU A 128 -2.48 -4.28 4.85
CA LEU A 128 -1.30 -4.58 5.66
C LEU A 128 -0.50 -5.82 5.19
N ALA A 129 -1.08 -6.66 4.33
CA ALA A 129 -0.34 -7.76 3.70
C ALA A 129 0.51 -7.27 2.51
N TRP A 130 0.30 -6.06 2.03
CA TRP A 130 1.12 -5.44 0.98
C TRP A 130 2.18 -4.54 1.61
N ASP A 131 3.38 -4.58 1.03
CA ASP A 131 4.32 -3.48 1.23
C ASP A 131 3.88 -2.30 0.36
N ASP A 132 3.85 -1.10 0.93
CA ASP A 132 3.45 0.12 0.24
C ASP A 132 4.34 0.40 -0.98
N ASP A 133 5.63 0.06 -0.91
CA ASP A 133 6.58 0.34 -1.99
C ASP A 133 6.59 -0.76 -3.08
N GLU A 134 6.04 -1.94 -2.77
CA GLU A 134 6.00 -3.09 -3.69
C GLU A 134 4.61 -3.35 -4.30
N ILE A 135 3.55 -2.75 -3.78
CA ILE A 135 2.16 -3.04 -4.21
C ILE A 135 1.93 -2.82 -5.71
N ASP A 136 2.70 -1.95 -6.35
CA ASP A 136 2.64 -1.68 -7.78
C ASP A 136 3.66 -2.52 -8.61
N ASP A 137 4.57 -3.28 -7.99
CA ASP A 137 5.44 -4.22 -8.70
C ASP A 137 4.69 -5.51 -9.04
N TYR A 138 4.60 -5.84 -10.33
CA TYR A 138 3.97 -7.08 -10.81
C TYR A 138 4.59 -8.36 -10.22
N ARG A 139 5.87 -8.31 -9.82
CA ARG A 139 6.56 -9.43 -9.18
C ARG A 139 6.24 -9.56 -7.70
N ALA A 140 5.83 -8.48 -7.06
CA ALA A 140 5.49 -8.50 -5.65
C ALA A 140 4.38 -9.50 -5.36
N ARG A 141 4.45 -10.06 -4.15
CA ARG A 141 3.44 -10.96 -3.61
C ARG A 141 3.04 -10.42 -2.25
N PRO A 142 1.76 -10.49 -1.88
CA PRO A 142 1.37 -10.08 -0.55
C PRO A 142 2.03 -11.00 0.46
N HIS A 143 2.52 -10.42 1.54
CA HIS A 143 2.91 -11.15 2.73
C HIS A 143 1.72 -11.96 3.19
N ARG A 144 1.85 -13.28 3.20
CA ARG A 144 0.84 -14.13 3.82
C ARG A 144 1.08 -14.05 5.33
N PRO A 145 0.21 -13.42 6.12
CA PRO A 145 0.27 -13.66 7.55
C PRO A 145 0.07 -15.16 7.74
N ARG A 146 1.11 -15.85 8.25
CA ARG A 146 0.93 -17.23 8.73
C ARG A 146 0.01 -17.15 9.93
N GLY A 147 -1.29 -17.34 9.67
CA GLY A 147 -2.34 -17.23 10.66
C GLY A 147 -2.60 -15.79 11.04
N LEU A 148 -3.89 -15.49 11.18
CA LEU A 148 -4.38 -14.36 11.97
C LEU A 148 -3.98 -14.59 13.44
N LYS A 149 -2.68 -14.52 13.78
CA LYS A 149 -2.27 -14.52 15.19
C LYS A 149 -2.61 -13.14 15.73
N SER A 150 -3.46 -13.12 16.76
CA SER A 150 -3.67 -12.00 17.65
C SER A 150 -2.34 -11.36 18.05
N LEU A 151 -2.36 -10.08 18.46
CA LEU A 151 -1.22 -9.40 19.12
C LEU A 151 -0.47 -10.41 19.99
N ASP A 152 0.82 -10.58 19.73
CA ASP A 152 1.75 -11.37 20.55
C ASP A 152 2.58 -10.37 21.36
N PRO A 153 2.20 -10.07 22.62
CA PRO A 153 2.90 -9.10 23.44
C PRO A 153 4.37 -9.48 23.66
N VAL A 154 4.68 -10.78 23.63
CA VAL A 154 6.05 -11.29 23.82
C VAL A 154 6.89 -11.00 22.58
N ALA A 155 6.34 -11.18 21.38
CA ALA A 155 7.03 -10.80 20.14
C ALA A 155 7.31 -9.29 20.09
N VAL A 156 6.35 -8.46 20.52
CA VAL A 156 6.53 -7.00 20.65
C VAL A 156 7.65 -6.68 21.62
N GLU A 157 7.61 -7.23 22.83
CA GLU A 157 8.61 -6.97 23.87
C GLU A 157 10.03 -7.36 23.42
N ARG A 158 10.20 -8.57 22.88
CA ARG A 158 11.51 -9.03 22.37
C ARG A 158 12.02 -8.14 21.24
N ARG A 159 11.14 -7.68 20.36
CA ARG A 159 11.52 -6.77 19.29
C ARG A 159 11.99 -5.42 19.82
N LEU A 160 11.26 -4.85 20.79
CA LEU A 160 11.64 -3.61 21.46
C LEU A 160 13.00 -3.74 22.17
N ASN A 161 13.34 -4.95 22.63
CA ASN A 161 14.64 -5.29 23.25
C ASN A 161 15.77 -5.63 22.27
N GLY A 162 15.54 -5.54 20.95
CA GLY A 162 16.60 -5.65 19.95
C GLY A 162 16.54 -6.89 19.05
N GLU A 163 15.63 -7.84 19.29
CA GLU A 163 15.59 -9.07 18.50
C GLU A 163 14.96 -8.85 17.11
N ARG A 164 15.80 -8.82 16.06
CA ARG A 164 15.36 -8.59 14.67
C ARG A 164 14.93 -9.88 13.92
N SER A 165 15.23 -11.06 14.45
CA SER A 165 14.96 -12.38 13.85
C SER A 165 13.49 -12.81 13.92
N ILE A 166 12.69 -12.21 14.80
CA ILE A 166 11.28 -12.54 14.98
C ILE A 166 10.47 -11.99 13.80
N ASN A 167 9.54 -12.76 13.27
CA ASN A 167 8.55 -12.22 12.32
C ASN A 167 7.41 -11.57 13.10
N LEU A 168 7.22 -10.26 12.91
CA LEU A 168 6.12 -9.53 13.54
C LEU A 168 4.82 -9.75 12.78
N THR A 169 3.74 -9.99 13.52
CA THR A 169 2.40 -9.86 12.96
C THR A 169 2.06 -8.38 12.75
N LEU A 170 0.96 -8.14 12.05
CA LEU A 170 0.46 -6.79 11.82
C LEU A 170 0.04 -6.09 13.12
N ALA A 171 -0.55 -6.83 14.06
CA ALA A 171 -0.91 -6.32 15.36
C ALA A 171 0.34 -5.94 16.19
N ASP A 172 1.42 -6.71 16.05
CA ASP A 172 2.68 -6.41 16.75
C ASP A 172 3.34 -5.15 16.20
N GLN A 173 3.36 -4.98 14.87
CA GLN A 173 3.87 -3.77 14.23
C GLN A 173 3.09 -2.53 14.67
N GLU A 174 1.75 -2.62 14.73
CA GLU A 174 0.91 -1.51 15.19
C GLU A 174 1.18 -1.16 16.66
N ALA A 175 1.36 -2.17 17.52
CA ALA A 175 1.72 -1.96 18.93
C ALA A 175 3.07 -1.26 19.06
N ILE A 176 4.06 -1.61 18.22
CA ILE A 176 5.36 -0.94 18.19
C ILE A 176 5.22 0.52 17.72
N VAL A 177 4.42 0.80 16.69
CA VAL A 177 4.19 2.18 16.21
C VAL A 177 3.53 3.03 17.32
N LYS A 178 2.60 2.45 18.09
CA LYS A 178 2.00 3.09 19.26
C LYS A 178 3.04 3.45 20.32
N VAL A 179 3.97 2.54 20.62
CA VAL A 179 5.09 2.78 21.56
C VAL A 179 6.01 3.87 21.04
N ALA A 180 6.37 3.83 19.76
CA ALA A 180 7.21 4.84 19.13
C ALA A 180 6.58 6.24 19.21
N LEU A 181 5.25 6.33 19.03
CA LEU A 181 4.53 7.58 19.16
C LEU A 181 4.52 8.10 20.61
N SER A 182 4.21 7.23 21.58
CA SER A 182 4.13 7.63 23.00
C SER A 182 5.49 8.05 23.57
N GLN A 183 6.56 7.38 23.15
CA GLN A 183 7.93 7.67 23.57
C GLN A 183 8.65 8.67 22.66
N LYS A 184 7.97 9.24 21.65
CA LYS A 184 8.52 10.23 20.72
C LYS A 184 9.81 9.77 20.04
N TRP A 185 9.84 8.54 19.56
CA TRP A 185 11.01 8.00 18.87
C TRP A 185 11.33 8.76 17.58
N PRO A 186 12.61 8.93 17.22
CA PRO A 186 12.99 9.34 15.88
C PRO A 186 12.61 8.25 14.86
N VAL A 187 12.32 8.66 13.62
CA VAL A 187 11.91 7.75 12.53
C VAL A 187 12.95 6.66 12.29
N ALA A 188 14.23 7.01 12.30
CA ALA A 188 15.34 6.06 12.15
C ALA A 188 15.29 4.90 13.17
N ARG A 189 14.91 5.18 14.43
CA ARG A 189 14.76 4.13 15.45
C ARG A 189 13.54 3.24 15.15
N LEU A 190 12.44 3.83 14.72
CA LEU A 190 11.26 3.05 14.35
C LEU A 190 11.54 2.15 13.13
N ALA A 191 12.28 2.66 12.14
CA ALA A 191 12.71 1.92 10.96
C ALA A 191 13.58 0.71 11.35
N ASP A 192 14.58 0.93 12.19
CA ASP A 192 15.42 -0.15 12.73
C ASP A 192 14.59 -1.19 13.50
N VAL A 193 13.71 -0.75 14.41
CA VAL A 193 12.89 -1.66 15.22
C VAL A 193 11.87 -2.43 14.36
N LEU A 194 11.37 -1.88 13.26
CA LEU A 194 10.48 -2.60 12.33
C LEU A 194 11.24 -3.44 11.30
N SER A 195 12.56 -3.28 11.18
CA SER A 195 13.40 -3.84 10.12
C SER A 195 12.94 -3.39 8.72
N CYS A 196 12.61 -2.11 8.56
CA CYS A 196 12.25 -1.49 7.28
C CYS A 196 13.02 -0.17 7.06
N ASP A 197 12.83 0.49 5.92
CA ASP A 197 13.43 1.81 5.68
C ASP A 197 12.69 2.96 6.37
N GLU A 198 13.34 4.13 6.44
CA GLU A 198 12.81 5.31 7.12
C GLU A 198 11.55 5.89 6.48
N ARG A 199 11.38 5.78 5.16
CA ARG A 199 10.17 6.24 4.48
C ARG A 199 9.00 5.38 4.91
N ALA A 200 9.16 4.07 4.85
CA ALA A 200 8.14 3.09 5.25
C ALA A 200 7.78 3.23 6.74
N ALA A 201 8.75 3.51 7.61
CA ALA A 201 8.52 3.79 9.03
C ALA A 201 7.77 5.12 9.25
N ASN A 202 8.17 6.18 8.56
CA ASN A 202 7.53 7.49 8.64
C ASN A 202 6.08 7.43 8.15
N THR A 203 5.84 6.75 7.03
CA THR A 203 4.49 6.51 6.49
C THR A 203 3.60 5.84 7.53
N ARG A 204 4.04 4.75 8.16
CA ARG A 204 3.28 4.07 9.22
C ARG A 204 2.99 4.98 10.41
N LEU A 205 3.96 5.78 10.84
CA LEU A 205 3.82 6.71 11.98
C LEU A 205 2.85 7.87 11.67
N VAL A 206 2.95 8.47 10.49
CA VAL A 206 2.02 9.52 10.02
C VAL A 206 0.60 8.97 9.91
N ARG A 207 0.45 7.78 9.31
CA ARG A 207 -0.85 7.10 9.18
C ARG A 207 -1.49 6.79 10.54
N TYR A 208 -0.70 6.28 11.50
CA TYR A 208 -1.19 6.02 12.85
C TYR A 208 -1.65 7.31 13.56
N ARG A 209 -0.91 8.42 13.42
CA ARG A 209 -1.30 9.74 13.97
C ARG A 209 -2.59 10.26 13.36
N ALA A 210 -2.75 10.17 12.04
CA ALA A 210 -3.97 10.58 11.35
C ALA A 210 -5.18 9.81 11.92
N ARG A 211 -5.09 8.48 12.03
CA ARG A 211 -6.14 7.63 12.62
C ARG A 211 -6.55 8.04 14.02
N MET A 212 -5.59 8.34 14.90
CA MET A 212 -5.88 8.75 16.28
C MET A 212 -6.62 10.09 16.33
N ARG A 213 -6.34 11.00 15.38
CA ARG A 213 -7.08 12.27 15.24
C ARG A 213 -8.51 12.03 14.78
N THR A 214 -8.72 11.20 13.75
CA THR A 214 -10.06 10.88 13.24
C THR A 214 -10.90 10.13 14.29
N LYS A 215 -10.29 9.18 15.01
CA LYS A 215 -10.96 8.45 16.11
C LYS A 215 -11.37 9.38 17.25
N SER A 216 -10.50 10.32 17.63
CA SER A 216 -10.82 11.32 18.66
C SER A 216 -11.93 12.27 18.22
N ALA A 217 -11.96 12.65 16.94
CA ALA A 217 -13.04 13.46 16.37
C ALA A 217 -14.39 12.70 16.31
N ALA A 218 -14.37 11.42 15.95
CA ALA A 218 -15.56 10.56 15.90
C ALA A 218 -16.15 10.23 17.29
N HIS A 219 -15.32 10.25 18.35
CA HIS A 219 -15.78 10.06 19.73
C HIS A 219 -16.11 11.41 20.43
N GLY A 220 -16.07 12.53 19.71
CA GLY A 220 -16.14 13.89 20.26
C GLY A 220 -17.51 14.58 20.25
N GLU A 221 -18.61 13.93 19.86
CA GLU A 221 -19.97 14.46 20.01
C GLU A 221 -20.73 13.73 21.12
N SER A 222 -20.58 14.22 22.35
CA SER A 222 -21.63 14.35 23.38
C SER A 222 -21.01 14.97 24.62
N VAL A 223 -20.89 16.30 24.60
CA VAL A 223 -20.97 17.11 25.83
C VAL A 223 -21.83 18.31 25.47
N SER A 224 -23.14 18.10 25.43
CA SER A 224 -24.14 19.16 25.55
C SER A 224 -24.71 19.09 26.96
N ASP A 225 -24.44 20.14 27.72
CA ASP A 225 -25.29 20.75 28.74
C ASP A 225 -26.28 19.85 29.48
N VAL A 226 -25.98 19.63 30.76
CA VAL A 226 -27.02 19.57 31.79
C VAL A 226 -26.67 20.62 32.83
N ALA A 227 -27.58 21.60 32.89
CA ALA A 227 -27.80 22.68 33.85
C ALA A 227 -27.07 22.64 35.20
#